data_AF-A0AA43KXA7-F1
#
_entry.id   AF-A0AA43KXA7-F1
#
_cell.length_a   1.000
_cell.length_b   1.000
_cell.length_c   1.000
_cell.angle_alpha   90.00
_cell.angle_beta   90.00
_cell.angle_gamma   90.00
#
_symmetry.space_group_name_H-M   'P 1'
#
loop_
_entity.id
_entity.type
_entity.pdbx_description
1 polymer ?
#
loop_
_entity_poly.entity_id
_entity_poly.type
_entity_poly.pdbx_seq_one_letter_code
_entity_poly.pdbx_strand_id
1 'polypeptide(L)'
;MKNDLFYSTKQAVKYWWISLLIGLLAVGLGIWCMATPLSTLVALVLVFAVTFFVSGLFEIAFAISNRKLLRNWGWTLASGILDLAFGIILIAMPPEVIALVMAYFVGFWVMFQSVWGIGTAAELQRNGVKGWGWLMALAISGVLMAFIFIVSPAFTTTFIIALVSISFIFYGIFRIYYAFRLRSLHKELDELDKS
;
A
#
# COMPACT_ATOMS: atom_id res chain seq x y z
N MET A 1 19.52 -23.74 18.79
CA MET A 1 19.27 -22.29 18.91
C MET A 1 20.37 -21.40 18.35
N LYS A 2 21.62 -21.39 18.86
CA LYS A 2 22.71 -20.56 18.26
C LYS A 2 23.08 -20.96 16.82
N ASN A 3 23.11 -22.25 16.52
CA ASN A 3 23.44 -22.75 15.18
C ASN A 3 22.36 -22.37 14.14
N ASP A 4 21.08 -22.39 14.51
CA ASP A 4 19.98 -22.10 13.59
C ASP A 4 20.01 -20.63 13.10
N LEU A 5 20.32 -19.70 14.00
CA LEU A 5 20.54 -18.28 13.66
C LEU A 5 21.76 -18.10 12.74
N PHE A 6 22.85 -18.81 13.00
CA PHE A 6 24.08 -18.73 12.20
C PHE A 6 23.84 -19.25 10.76
N TYR A 7 23.15 -20.39 10.60
CA TYR A 7 22.79 -20.93 9.29
C TYR A 7 21.84 -20.00 8.52
N SER A 8 20.81 -19.44 9.17
CA SER A 8 19.90 -18.48 8.53
C SER A 8 20.62 -17.21 8.05
N THR A 9 21.59 -16.73 8.84
CA THR A 9 22.40 -15.55 8.49
C THR A 9 23.33 -15.86 7.31
N LYS A 10 24.01 -17.02 7.31
CA LYS A 10 24.87 -17.46 6.20
C LYS A 10 24.06 -17.64 4.90
N GLN A 11 22.83 -18.12 4.99
CA GLN A 11 21.92 -18.30 3.85
C GLN A 11 21.38 -16.97 3.31
N ALA A 12 20.97 -16.04 4.18
CA ALA A 12 20.53 -14.70 3.79
C ALA A 12 21.66 -13.93 3.06
N VAL A 13 22.90 -14.14 3.50
CA VAL A 13 24.10 -13.55 2.94
C VAL A 13 24.45 -14.15 1.57
N LYS A 14 24.24 -15.46 1.34
CA LYS A 14 24.45 -16.13 0.04
C LYS A 14 23.54 -15.59 -1.07
N TYR A 15 22.32 -15.17 -0.73
CA TYR A 15 21.34 -14.63 -1.70
C TYR A 15 21.42 -13.11 -1.89
N TRP A 16 22.55 -12.48 -1.59
CA TRP A 16 22.78 -11.04 -1.79
C TRP A 16 22.44 -10.58 -3.22
N TRP A 17 22.73 -11.41 -4.23
CA TRP A 17 22.46 -11.12 -5.64
C TRP A 17 20.96 -11.04 -5.97
N ILE A 18 20.12 -11.80 -5.27
CA ILE A 18 18.65 -11.75 -5.43
C ILE A 18 18.15 -10.37 -4.98
N SER A 19 18.66 -9.87 -3.84
CA SER A 19 18.30 -8.53 -3.37
C SER A 19 18.73 -7.44 -4.35
N LEU A 20 19.90 -7.58 -4.98
CA LEU A 20 20.38 -6.65 -6.00
C LEU A 20 19.47 -6.62 -7.23
N LEU A 21 19.11 -7.81 -7.75
CA LEU A 21 18.26 -7.96 -8.92
C LEU A 21 16.87 -7.37 -8.68
N ILE A 22 16.25 -7.69 -7.53
CA ILE A 22 14.96 -7.10 -7.14
C ILE A 22 15.07 -5.58 -7.03
N GLY A 23 16.16 -5.07 -6.48
CA GLY A 23 16.39 -3.63 -6.35
C GLY A 23 16.47 -2.93 -7.70
N LEU A 24 17.24 -3.47 -8.65
CA LEU A 24 17.33 -2.95 -10.01
C LEU A 24 16.00 -3.00 -10.76
N LEU A 25 15.26 -4.11 -10.64
CA LEU A 25 13.92 -4.24 -11.22
C LEU A 25 12.97 -3.19 -10.63
N ALA A 26 12.99 -2.98 -9.31
CA ALA A 26 12.13 -2.00 -8.67
C ALA A 26 12.43 -0.56 -9.12
N VAL A 27 13.71 -0.18 -9.26
CA VAL A 27 14.08 1.13 -9.83
C VAL A 27 13.58 1.26 -11.27
N GLY A 28 13.79 0.23 -12.09
CA GLY A 28 13.31 0.21 -13.47
C GLY A 28 11.79 0.34 -13.57
N LEU A 29 11.04 -0.38 -12.74
CA LEU A 29 9.59 -0.28 -12.64
C LEU A 29 9.14 1.11 -12.19
N GLY A 30 9.80 1.70 -11.21
CA GLY A 30 9.48 3.07 -10.77
C GLY A 30 9.66 4.10 -11.88
N ILE A 31 10.74 4.01 -12.65
CA ILE A 31 10.97 4.87 -13.83
C ILE A 31 9.91 4.60 -14.90
N TRP A 32 9.60 3.34 -15.17
CA TRP A 32 8.57 2.93 -16.12
C TRP A 32 7.19 3.48 -15.77
N CYS A 33 6.85 3.49 -14.48
CA CYS A 33 5.57 4.04 -13.99
C CYS A 33 5.43 5.54 -14.29
N MET A 34 6.52 6.32 -14.15
CA MET A 34 6.51 7.74 -14.51
C MET A 34 6.41 7.95 -16.03
N ALA A 35 7.09 7.11 -16.81
CA ALA A 35 7.05 7.18 -18.26
C ALA A 35 5.67 6.77 -18.83
N THR A 36 4.93 5.93 -18.11
CA THR A 36 3.64 5.38 -18.54
C THR A 36 2.53 5.57 -17.49
N PRO A 37 2.03 6.81 -17.31
CA PRO A 37 0.96 7.16 -16.37
C PRO A 37 -0.28 6.27 -16.47
N LEU A 38 -0.76 6.04 -17.69
CA LEU A 38 -2.03 5.35 -17.92
C LEU A 38 -1.95 3.87 -17.51
N SER A 39 -0.90 3.14 -17.92
CA SER A 39 -0.72 1.74 -17.54
C SER A 39 -0.52 1.57 -16.04
N THR A 40 0.14 2.54 -15.38
CA THR A 40 0.29 2.54 -13.92
C THR A 40 -1.07 2.60 -13.23
N LEU A 41 -1.96 3.48 -13.68
CA LEU A 41 -3.32 3.60 -13.12
C LEU A 41 -4.16 2.35 -13.38
N VAL A 42 -4.09 1.80 -14.59
CA VAL A 42 -4.80 0.56 -14.93
C VAL A 42 -4.33 -0.58 -14.04
N ALA A 43 -3.00 -0.74 -13.85
CA ALA A 43 -2.45 -1.75 -12.97
C ALA A 43 -2.92 -1.57 -11.52
N LEU A 44 -2.94 -0.33 -11.01
CA LEU A 44 -3.46 -0.04 -9.67
C LEU A 44 -4.95 -0.39 -9.56
N VAL A 45 -5.80 0.04 -10.50
CA VAL A 45 -7.23 -0.31 -10.49
C VAL A 45 -7.43 -1.81 -10.53
N LEU A 46 -6.68 -2.54 -11.35
CA LEU A 46 -6.78 -4.00 -11.41
C LEU A 46 -6.46 -4.64 -10.06
N VAL A 47 -5.41 -4.18 -9.37
CA VAL A 47 -5.10 -4.67 -8.01
C VAL A 47 -6.27 -4.40 -7.07
N PHE A 48 -6.79 -3.17 -7.04
CA PHE A 48 -7.95 -2.81 -6.22
C PHE A 48 -9.18 -3.67 -6.55
N ALA A 49 -9.49 -3.84 -7.84
CA ALA A 49 -10.66 -4.55 -8.29
C ALA A 49 -10.59 -6.04 -7.91
N VAL A 50 -9.42 -6.66 -8.07
CA VAL A 50 -9.18 -8.04 -7.60
C VAL A 50 -9.32 -8.13 -6.09
N THR A 51 -8.77 -7.16 -5.34
CA THR A 51 -8.91 -7.13 -3.88
C THR A 51 -10.38 -7.03 -3.45
N PHE A 52 -11.15 -6.10 -4.01
CA PHE A 52 -12.58 -5.96 -3.72
C PHE A 52 -13.38 -7.21 -4.12
N PHE A 53 -13.09 -7.77 -5.29
CA PHE A 53 -13.75 -9.00 -5.76
C PHE A 53 -13.50 -10.17 -4.81
N VAL A 54 -12.24 -10.41 -4.45
CA VAL A 54 -11.85 -11.51 -3.57
C VAL A 54 -12.36 -11.27 -2.14
N SER A 55 -12.24 -10.04 -1.62
CA SER A 55 -12.80 -9.64 -0.32
C SER A 55 -14.30 -9.93 -0.26
N GLY A 56 -15.05 -9.46 -1.25
CA GLY A 56 -16.49 -9.65 -1.33
C GLY A 56 -16.89 -11.13 -1.33
N LEU A 57 -16.18 -11.97 -2.10
CA LEU A 57 -16.42 -13.42 -2.09
C LEU A 57 -16.20 -14.04 -0.69
N PHE A 58 -15.10 -13.69 -0.03
CA PHE A 58 -14.80 -14.22 1.30
C PHE A 58 -15.77 -13.70 2.36
N GLU A 59 -16.15 -12.43 2.33
CA GLU A 59 -17.11 -11.86 3.27
C GLU A 59 -18.50 -12.48 3.11
N ILE A 60 -18.96 -12.69 1.87
CA ILE A 60 -20.22 -13.39 1.61
C ILE A 60 -20.16 -14.82 2.15
N ALA A 61 -19.10 -15.56 1.83
CA ALA A 61 -18.92 -16.95 2.28
C ALA A 61 -18.88 -17.03 3.82
N PHE A 62 -18.16 -16.11 4.46
CA PHE A 62 -18.05 -16.01 5.92
C PHE A 62 -19.40 -15.66 6.56
N ALA A 63 -20.10 -14.65 6.04
CA ALA A 63 -21.40 -14.21 6.55
C ALA A 63 -22.44 -15.34 6.49
N ILE A 64 -22.49 -16.09 5.39
CA ILE A 64 -23.42 -17.22 5.21
C ILE A 64 -23.05 -18.37 6.16
N SER A 65 -21.76 -18.72 6.26
CA SER A 65 -21.28 -19.82 7.10
C SER A 65 -21.52 -19.55 8.59
N ASN A 66 -21.40 -18.29 9.00
CA ASN A 66 -21.50 -17.89 10.40
C ASN A 66 -22.83 -17.19 10.73
N ARG A 67 -23.85 -17.27 9.86
CA ARG A 67 -25.14 -16.57 10.01
C ARG A 67 -25.87 -16.79 11.33
N LYS A 68 -25.65 -17.95 11.98
CA LYS A 68 -26.27 -18.30 13.28
C LYS A 68 -25.44 -17.83 14.49
N LEU A 69 -24.16 -17.53 14.29
CA LEU A 69 -23.20 -17.16 15.33
C LEU A 69 -22.95 -15.66 15.36
N LEU A 70 -23.01 -14.99 14.21
CA LEU A 70 -22.81 -13.56 14.06
C LEU A 70 -24.12 -12.80 14.24
N ARG A 71 -24.21 -11.99 15.29
CA ARG A 71 -25.37 -11.09 15.52
C ARG A 71 -25.57 -10.07 14.39
N ASN A 72 -24.48 -9.68 13.70
CA ASN A 72 -24.50 -8.67 12.63
C ASN A 72 -24.26 -9.29 11.23
N TRP A 73 -24.53 -10.58 11.04
CA TRP A 73 -24.22 -11.29 9.78
C TRP A 73 -24.80 -10.62 8.52
N GLY A 74 -25.99 -9.99 8.63
CA GLY A 74 -26.63 -9.29 7.51
C GLY A 74 -25.84 -8.07 7.03
N TRP A 75 -25.17 -7.35 7.93
CA TRP A 75 -24.29 -6.24 7.58
C TRP A 75 -23.02 -6.73 6.89
N THR A 76 -22.42 -7.81 7.38
CA THR A 76 -21.26 -8.45 6.72
C THR A 76 -21.62 -9.02 5.35
N LEU A 77 -22.84 -9.55 5.18
CA LEU A 77 -23.30 -9.99 3.87
C LEU A 77 -23.47 -8.80 2.92
N ALA A 78 -24.06 -7.71 3.41
CA ALA A 78 -24.25 -6.49 2.60
C ALA A 78 -22.91 -5.87 2.18
N SER A 79 -21.91 -5.79 3.09
CA SER A 79 -20.57 -5.32 2.74
C SER A 79 -19.92 -6.22 1.69
N GLY A 80 -20.00 -7.53 1.85
CA GLY A 80 -19.43 -8.47 0.90
C GLY A 80 -20.07 -8.38 -0.50
N ILE A 81 -21.39 -8.15 -0.58
CA ILE A 81 -22.08 -7.93 -1.86
C ILE A 81 -21.63 -6.61 -2.49
N LEU A 82 -21.51 -5.54 -1.71
CA LEU A 82 -21.03 -4.25 -2.20
C LEU A 82 -19.59 -4.35 -2.73
N ASP A 83 -18.69 -4.95 -1.97
CA ASP A 83 -17.30 -5.19 -2.36
C ASP A 83 -17.21 -5.99 -3.67
N LEU A 84 -17.99 -7.07 -3.77
CA LEU A 84 -18.04 -7.88 -4.99
C LEU A 84 -18.52 -7.05 -6.19
N ALA A 85 -19.59 -6.25 -6.00
CA ALA A 85 -20.12 -5.38 -7.04
C ALA A 85 -19.08 -4.32 -7.47
N PHE A 86 -18.39 -3.68 -6.52
CA PHE A 86 -17.31 -2.73 -6.81
C PHE A 86 -16.19 -3.38 -7.61
N GLY A 87 -15.74 -4.58 -7.22
CA GLY A 87 -14.72 -5.33 -7.95
C GLY A 87 -15.12 -5.59 -9.41
N ILE A 88 -16.36 -6.05 -9.64
CA ILE A 88 -16.88 -6.31 -10.99
C ILE A 88 -16.99 -5.02 -11.81
N ILE A 89 -17.53 -3.95 -11.22
CA ILE A 89 -17.70 -2.65 -11.88
C ILE A 89 -16.33 -2.10 -12.32
N LEU A 90 -15.33 -2.14 -11.45
CA LEU A 90 -13.99 -1.64 -11.76
C LEU A 90 -13.31 -2.42 -12.91
N ILE A 91 -13.54 -3.74 -13.00
CA ILE A 91 -13.01 -4.57 -14.11
C ILE A 91 -13.74 -4.27 -15.43
N ALA A 92 -15.05 -4.02 -15.36
CA ALA A 92 -15.87 -3.76 -16.54
C ALA A 92 -15.73 -2.34 -17.09
N MET A 93 -15.11 -1.41 -16.36
CA MET A 93 -14.95 -0.02 -16.77
C MET A 93 -13.88 0.15 -17.85
N PRO A 94 -14.10 1.08 -18.80
CA PRO A 94 -13.13 1.37 -19.83
C PRO A 94 -11.91 2.15 -19.26
N PRO A 95 -10.69 1.95 -19.79
CA PRO A 95 -9.47 2.54 -19.23
C PRO A 95 -9.44 4.07 -19.13
N GLU A 96 -10.22 4.77 -19.95
CA GLU A 96 -10.30 6.24 -19.95
C GLU A 96 -10.98 6.78 -18.69
N VAL A 97 -11.89 6.00 -18.10
CA VAL A 97 -12.66 6.38 -16.89
C VAL A 97 -11.89 6.04 -15.61
N ILE A 98 -10.97 5.06 -15.68
CA ILE A 98 -10.16 4.58 -14.55
C ILE A 98 -9.41 5.71 -13.85
N ALA A 99 -8.81 6.64 -14.59
CA ALA A 99 -8.03 7.73 -14.02
C ALA A 99 -8.87 8.64 -13.09
N LEU A 100 -10.10 8.96 -13.52
CA LEU A 100 -11.03 9.78 -12.75
C LEU A 100 -11.56 9.03 -11.53
N VAL A 101 -11.96 7.78 -11.70
CA VAL A 101 -12.49 6.95 -10.60
C VAL A 101 -11.44 6.80 -9.51
N MET A 102 -10.19 6.51 -9.88
CA MET A 102 -9.10 6.38 -8.92
C MET A 102 -8.78 7.70 -8.22
N ALA A 103 -8.76 8.81 -8.97
CA ALA A 103 -8.53 10.13 -8.38
C ALA A 103 -9.61 10.50 -7.34
N TYR A 104 -10.89 10.31 -7.67
CA TYR A 104 -11.97 10.57 -6.72
C TYR A 104 -11.92 9.60 -5.54
N PHE A 105 -11.71 8.31 -5.78
CA PHE A 105 -11.60 7.32 -4.71
C PHE A 105 -10.51 7.72 -3.71
N VAL A 106 -9.31 8.05 -4.18
CA VAL A 106 -8.21 8.50 -3.32
C VAL A 106 -8.55 9.83 -2.63
N GLY A 107 -9.12 10.80 -3.34
CA GLY A 107 -9.52 12.08 -2.75
C GLY A 107 -10.53 11.91 -1.60
N PHE A 108 -11.59 11.14 -1.82
CA PHE A 108 -12.59 10.82 -0.80
C PHE A 108 -11.99 10.01 0.35
N TRP A 109 -11.10 9.05 0.04
CA TRP A 109 -10.42 8.26 1.05
C TRP A 109 -9.55 9.13 1.98
N VAL A 110 -8.74 10.01 1.41
CA VAL A 110 -7.91 10.95 2.18
C VAL A 110 -8.79 11.91 2.99
N MET A 111 -9.93 12.36 2.44
CA MET A 111 -10.88 13.19 3.19
C MET A 111 -11.42 12.44 4.41
N PHE A 112 -11.88 11.21 4.22
CA PHE A 112 -12.40 10.37 5.30
C PHE A 112 -11.36 10.13 6.39
N GLN A 113 -10.14 9.72 6.01
CA GLN A 113 -9.03 9.50 6.94
C GLN A 113 -8.66 10.78 7.71
N SER A 114 -8.68 11.93 7.05
CA SER A 114 -8.37 13.21 7.67
C SER A 114 -9.44 13.63 8.68
N VAL A 115 -10.72 13.47 8.33
CA VAL A 115 -11.84 13.74 9.25
C VAL A 115 -11.80 12.79 10.46
N TRP A 116 -11.53 11.50 10.24
CA TRP A 116 -11.30 10.54 11.32
C TRP A 116 -10.11 10.92 12.21
N GLY A 117 -9.03 11.41 11.59
CA GLY A 117 -7.85 11.93 12.28
C GLY A 117 -8.16 13.12 13.20
N ILE A 118 -9.06 14.02 12.80
CA ILE A 118 -9.53 15.12 13.67
C ILE A 118 -10.23 14.56 14.91
N GLY A 119 -11.11 13.57 14.74
CA GLY A 119 -11.78 12.89 15.86
C GLY A 119 -10.77 12.27 16.82
N THR A 120 -9.78 11.55 16.29
CA THR A 120 -8.69 10.96 17.06
C THR A 120 -7.87 12.04 17.79
N ALA A 121 -7.53 13.15 17.13
CA ALA A 121 -6.79 14.26 17.75
C ALA A 121 -7.56 14.88 18.92
N ALA A 122 -8.87 15.09 18.73
CA ALA A 122 -9.75 15.62 19.77
C ALA A 122 -9.88 14.65 20.95
N GLU A 123 -9.91 13.34 20.71
CA GLU A 123 -9.88 12.33 21.77
C GLU A 123 -8.55 12.36 22.54
N LEU A 124 -7.41 12.44 21.85
CA LEU A 124 -6.10 12.60 22.51
C LEU A 124 -6.04 13.88 23.36
N GLN A 125 -6.61 14.97 22.86
CA GLN A 125 -6.70 16.24 23.60
C GLN A 125 -7.53 16.07 24.87
N ARG A 126 -8.70 15.41 24.79
CA ARG A 126 -9.58 15.12 25.94
C ARG A 126 -8.90 14.23 26.98
N ASN A 127 -8.08 13.28 26.53
CA ASN A 127 -7.34 12.35 27.39
C ASN A 127 -5.98 12.90 27.87
N GLY A 128 -5.66 14.18 27.60
CA GLY A 128 -4.44 14.84 28.09
C GLY A 128 -3.13 14.31 27.46
N VAL A 129 -3.20 13.62 26.33
CA VAL A 129 -2.04 13.01 25.67
C VAL A 129 -1.23 14.09 24.92
N LYS A 130 0.07 14.16 25.20
CA LYS A 130 0.99 15.07 24.50
C LYS A 130 1.09 14.71 23.01
N GLY A 131 1.18 15.70 22.12
CA GLY A 131 1.25 15.50 20.67
C GLY A 131 -0.09 15.63 19.93
N TRP A 132 -1.20 15.81 20.65
CA TRP A 132 -2.54 16.02 20.06
C TRP A 132 -2.57 17.16 19.03
N GLY A 133 -1.87 18.27 19.31
CA GLY A 133 -1.87 19.46 18.46
C GLY A 133 -1.23 19.22 17.11
N TRP A 134 -0.17 18.40 17.07
CA TRP A 134 0.48 18.01 15.81
C TRP A 134 -0.44 17.12 14.98
N LEU A 135 -1.09 16.14 15.62
CA LEU A 135 -2.06 15.27 14.93
C LEU A 135 -3.24 16.07 14.38
N MET A 136 -3.76 17.03 15.16
CA MET A 136 -4.83 17.95 14.73
C MET A 136 -4.41 18.75 13.50
N ALA A 137 -3.22 19.35 13.52
CA ALA A 137 -2.70 20.13 12.40
C ALA A 137 -2.52 19.28 11.14
N LEU A 138 -1.97 18.07 11.28
CA LEU A 138 -1.84 17.13 10.17
C LEU A 138 -3.21 16.74 9.60
N ALA A 139 -4.18 16.44 10.45
CA ALA A 139 -5.52 16.06 10.02
C ALA A 139 -6.24 17.21 9.28
N ILE A 140 -6.15 18.44 9.79
CA ILE A 140 -6.70 19.63 9.11
C ILE A 140 -6.00 19.85 7.76
N SER A 141 -4.67 19.74 7.72
CA SER A 141 -3.92 19.85 6.46
C SER A 141 -4.32 18.77 5.45
N GLY A 142 -4.62 17.56 5.94
CA GLY A 142 -5.11 16.44 5.14
C GLY A 142 -6.48 16.72 4.54
N VAL A 143 -7.40 17.36 5.28
CA VAL A 143 -8.70 17.79 4.74
C VAL A 143 -8.52 18.79 3.59
N LEU A 144 -7.64 19.77 3.75
CA LEU A 144 -7.33 20.74 2.68
C LEU A 144 -6.75 20.04 1.44
N MET A 145 -5.82 19.11 1.65
CA MET A 145 -5.23 18.33 0.56
C MET A 145 -6.27 17.45 -0.14
N ALA A 146 -7.17 16.81 0.62
CA ALA A 146 -8.26 16.01 0.06
C ALA A 146 -9.21 16.86 -0.80
N PHE A 147 -9.50 18.08 -0.38
CA PHE A 147 -10.31 19.00 -1.16
C PHE A 147 -9.64 19.36 -2.49
N ILE A 148 -8.32 19.64 -2.48
CA ILE A 148 -7.53 19.84 -3.70
C ILE A 148 -7.59 18.61 -4.59
N PHE A 149 -7.51 17.40 -4.01
CA PHE A 149 -7.56 16.16 -4.79
C PHE A 149 -8.90 15.93 -5.49
N ILE A 150 -10.00 16.26 -4.82
CA ILE A 150 -11.35 16.10 -5.39
C ILE A 150 -11.60 17.16 -6.47
N VAL A 151 -11.18 18.41 -6.24
CA VAL A 151 -11.40 19.52 -7.19
C VAL A 151 -10.51 19.41 -8.42
N SER A 152 -9.29 18.86 -8.28
CA SER A 152 -8.35 18.67 -9.38
C SER A 152 -7.97 17.19 -9.55
N PRO A 153 -8.81 16.39 -10.23
CA PRO A 153 -8.51 14.97 -10.47
C PRO A 153 -7.20 14.76 -11.21
N ALA A 154 -6.85 15.65 -12.15
CA ALA A 154 -5.58 15.58 -12.89
C ALA A 154 -4.37 15.66 -11.95
N PHE A 155 -4.39 16.58 -10.98
CA PHE A 155 -3.33 16.69 -9.97
C PHE A 155 -3.26 15.41 -9.13
N THR A 156 -4.40 14.88 -8.69
CA THR A 156 -4.47 13.65 -7.90
C THR A 156 -3.89 12.46 -8.63
N THR A 157 -4.23 12.29 -9.91
CA THR A 157 -3.69 11.24 -10.75
C THR A 157 -2.17 11.33 -10.83
N THR A 158 -1.62 12.51 -11.13
CA THR A 158 -0.16 12.72 -11.15
C THR A 158 0.47 12.47 -9.78
N PHE A 159 -0.17 12.89 -8.70
CA PHE A 159 0.29 12.68 -7.34
C PHE A 159 0.37 11.19 -6.99
N ILE A 160 -0.66 10.41 -7.33
CA ILE A 160 -0.69 8.95 -7.13
C ILE A 160 0.48 8.29 -7.88
N ILE A 161 0.64 8.60 -9.17
CA ILE A 161 1.71 8.02 -9.99
C ILE A 161 3.08 8.40 -9.46
N ALA A 162 3.27 9.68 -9.08
CA ALA A 162 4.52 10.15 -8.51
C ALA A 162 4.83 9.41 -7.21
N LEU A 163 3.86 9.27 -6.31
CA LEU A 163 4.03 8.58 -5.03
C LEU A 163 4.39 7.10 -5.22
N VAL A 164 3.70 6.40 -6.11
CA VAL A 164 3.98 4.99 -6.44
C VAL A 164 5.39 4.84 -7.04
N SER A 165 5.71 5.68 -8.02
CA SER A 165 7.00 5.63 -8.72
C SER A 165 8.17 5.93 -7.79
N ILE A 166 8.05 7.00 -7.00
CA ILE A 166 9.05 7.38 -5.99
C ILE A 166 9.20 6.26 -4.97
N SER A 167 8.10 5.64 -4.51
CA SER A 167 8.16 4.52 -3.57
C SER A 167 8.94 3.33 -4.13
N PHE A 168 8.71 2.97 -5.41
CA PHE A 168 9.46 1.89 -6.07
C PHE A 168 10.94 2.23 -6.25
N ILE A 169 11.27 3.47 -6.60
CA ILE A 169 12.65 3.93 -6.74
C ILE A 169 13.37 3.87 -5.38
N PHE A 170 12.76 4.43 -4.32
CA PHE A 170 13.32 4.40 -2.98
C PHE A 170 13.48 2.97 -2.46
N TYR A 171 12.48 2.12 -2.65
CA TYR A 171 12.56 0.70 -2.30
C TYR A 171 13.69 0.00 -3.06
N GLY A 172 13.83 0.29 -4.36
CA GLY A 172 14.87 -0.27 -5.20
C GLY A 172 16.28 0.14 -4.76
N ILE A 173 16.48 1.44 -4.49
CA ILE A 173 17.74 1.98 -3.96
C ILE A 173 18.08 1.34 -2.62
N PHE A 174 17.11 1.25 -1.70
CA PHE A 174 17.29 0.59 -0.41
C PHE A 174 17.70 -0.88 -0.56
N ARG A 175 17.05 -1.63 -1.45
CA ARG A 175 17.39 -3.03 -1.76
C ARG A 175 18.78 -3.20 -2.36
N ILE A 176 19.19 -2.29 -3.23
CA ILE A 176 20.55 -2.27 -3.82
C ILE A 176 21.57 -2.03 -2.71
N TYR A 177 21.35 -1.03 -1.84
CA TYR A 177 22.20 -0.77 -0.69
C TYR A 177 22.32 -2.01 0.22
N TYR A 178 21.18 -2.62 0.57
CA TYR A 178 21.14 -3.84 1.38
C TYR A 178 21.88 -5.01 0.71
N ALA A 179 21.77 -5.16 -0.60
CA ALA A 179 22.48 -6.19 -1.36
C ALA A 179 24.00 -6.03 -1.29
N PHE A 180 24.51 -4.79 -1.40
CA PHE A 180 25.94 -4.53 -1.23
C PHE A 180 26.41 -4.80 0.19
N ARG A 181 25.59 -4.48 1.20
CA ARG A 181 25.89 -4.80 2.59
C ARG A 181 25.91 -6.31 2.86
N LEU A 182 24.99 -7.07 2.27
CA LEU A 182 25.02 -8.54 2.34
C LEU A 182 26.26 -9.11 1.63
N ARG A 183 26.64 -8.54 0.48
CA ARG A 183 27.84 -8.97 -0.25
C ARG A 183 29.12 -8.76 0.56
N SER A 184 29.24 -7.66 1.30
CA SER A 184 30.42 -7.44 2.16
C SER A 184 30.46 -8.46 3.30
N LEU A 185 29.32 -8.73 3.94
CA LEU A 185 29.21 -9.74 5.00
C LEU A 185 29.51 -11.16 4.48
N HIS A 186 29.16 -11.47 3.22
CA HIS A 186 29.51 -12.76 2.61
C HIS A 186 31.01 -12.97 2.52
N LYS A 187 31.74 -11.93 2.11
CA LYS A 187 33.19 -12.00 1.99
C LYS A 187 33.87 -12.17 3.35
N GLU A 188 33.44 -11.42 4.35
CA GLU A 188 33.98 -11.53 5.72
C GLU A 188 33.75 -12.93 6.32
N LEU A 189 32.55 -13.50 6.14
CA LEU A 189 32.24 -14.85 6.62
C LEU A 189 33.02 -15.94 5.87
N ASP A 190 33.25 -15.77 4.56
CA ASP A 190 34.05 -16.71 3.76
C ASP A 190 35.55 -16.64 4.12
N GLU A 191 36.05 -15.51 4.61
CA GLU A 191 37.41 -15.36 5.11
C GLU A 191 37.59 -16.02 6.49
N LEU A 192 36.61 -15.87 7.39
CA LEU A 192 36.61 -16.51 8.72
C LEU A 192 36.48 -18.04 8.67
N ASP A 193 35.78 -18.59 7.67
CA ASP A 193 35.66 -20.05 7.49
C ASP A 193 36.96 -20.67 6.94
N LYS A 194 37.88 -19.84 6.42
CA LYS A 194 39.18 -20.25 5.86
C LYS A 194 40.34 -20.11 6.84
N SER A 195 40.17 -19.39 7.97
CA SER A 195 41.17 -19.19 9.03
C SER A 195 41.04 -20.23 10.14
#